data_AF-A0A972ZSW4-F1
#
_entry.id   AF-A0A972ZSW4-F1
#
_cell.length_a   1.000
_cell.length_b   1.000
_cell.length_c   1.000
_cell.angle_alpha   90.00
_cell.angle_beta   90.00
_cell.angle_gamma   90.00
#
_symmetry.space_group_name_H-M   'P 1'
#
loop_
_entity.id
_entity.type
_entity.pdbx_description
1 polymer ?
#
loop_
_entity_poly.entity_id
_entity_poly.type
_entity_poly.pdbx_seq_one_letter_code
_entity_poly.pdbx_strand_id
1 'polypeptide(L)'
;MNLRRYLTVAFLSASLIGLELVWTRIFSAEFYYTFSFLILSLAIMGLGMGSLFVRLFRKLSNIKFVSSYIALAAIFALISPVIIFKLNLNFATLFTEFKTVLKFLLSIVLLSSSFFFGGMSLAIIFKTNSKDIPRLYMVDLVGAGLCVAVTIILMNVAGTQSATFLISLPLIAAAFLASGKKYLSAIPVLLFIFLIGKADSLVESGRQERAPVMYKHWDAMAKIKLYDYGETYRGLNIDNIANSGVVAFDGNFDNPDLQGWDIDVKNLIDRFDGCTFLSLGAGGGMDVLQALVYGATEVHAVEVNPHINKMLTKGDISGYIIPDSIENKEEFEIITCNDFTGNLYNDPRVKVVSEDARTYIRRFENKFDVIYSLSSNTWAALGSGSFA
;
A
#
# COMPACT_ATOMS: atom_id res chain seq x y z
N MET A 1 26.99 -27.76 -7.52
CA MET A 1 25.79 -28.22 -6.78
C MET A 1 25.40 -27.29 -5.63
N ASN A 2 26.35 -26.66 -4.94
CA ASN A 2 26.07 -25.74 -3.82
C ASN A 2 25.43 -24.41 -4.25
N LEU A 3 25.91 -23.78 -5.34
CA LEU A 3 25.38 -22.49 -5.81
C LEU A 3 23.88 -22.53 -6.16
N ARG A 4 23.41 -23.59 -6.82
CA ARG A 4 21.98 -23.74 -7.15
C ARG A 4 21.10 -23.75 -5.89
N ARG A 5 21.56 -24.41 -4.83
CA ARG A 5 20.81 -24.49 -3.56
C ARG A 5 20.75 -23.14 -2.86
N TYR A 6 21.87 -22.44 -2.80
CA TYR A 6 21.90 -21.08 -2.26
C TYR A 6 20.95 -20.16 -3.04
N LEU A 7 21.01 -20.18 -4.38
CA LEU A 7 20.09 -19.39 -5.21
C LEU A 7 18.62 -19.79 -5.01
N THR A 8 18.31 -21.08 -4.88
CA THR A 8 16.95 -21.54 -4.55
C THR A 8 16.46 -20.94 -3.22
N VAL A 9 17.28 -20.96 -2.17
CA VAL A 9 16.92 -20.39 -0.87
C VAL A 9 16.79 -18.87 -0.95
N ALA A 10 17.72 -18.18 -1.61
CA ALA A 10 17.68 -16.74 -1.80
C ALA A 10 16.39 -16.29 -2.50
N PHE A 11 16.03 -16.96 -3.60
CA PHE A 11 14.85 -16.60 -4.38
C PHE A 11 13.54 -16.98 -3.68
N LEU A 12 13.53 -18.09 -2.95
CA LEU A 12 12.36 -18.50 -2.20
C LEU A 12 12.09 -17.53 -1.03
N SER A 13 13.11 -17.20 -0.23
CA SER A 13 13.00 -16.21 0.86
C SER A 13 12.64 -14.82 0.35
N ALA A 14 13.30 -14.36 -0.73
CA ALA A 14 13.00 -13.09 -1.37
C ALA A 14 11.51 -12.97 -1.71
N SER A 15 10.97 -13.93 -2.47
CA SER A 15 9.59 -13.87 -2.92
C SER A 15 8.58 -14.04 -1.78
N LEU A 16 8.86 -14.85 -0.75
CA LEU A 16 7.96 -14.96 0.41
C LEU A 16 7.85 -13.63 1.17
N ILE A 17 8.97 -12.97 1.48
CA ILE A 17 8.96 -11.64 2.13
C ILE A 17 8.34 -10.59 1.22
N GLY A 18 8.63 -10.64 -0.08
CA GLY A 18 8.02 -9.73 -1.03
C GLY A 18 6.50 -9.91 -1.15
N LEU A 19 6.00 -11.15 -1.13
CA LEU A 19 4.56 -11.43 -1.09
C LEU A 19 3.91 -10.89 0.18
N GLU A 20 4.55 -11.08 1.33
CA GLU A 20 4.08 -10.52 2.61
C GLU A 20 3.95 -9.00 2.54
N LEU A 21 4.97 -8.30 2.02
CA LEU A 21 4.96 -6.85 1.88
C LEU A 21 3.90 -6.34 0.89
N VAL A 22 3.80 -6.96 -0.30
CA VAL A 22 2.79 -6.52 -1.27
C VAL A 22 1.37 -6.79 -0.76
N TRP A 23 1.14 -7.95 -0.14
CA TRP A 23 -0.18 -8.29 0.39
C TRP A 23 -0.58 -7.42 1.58
N THR A 24 0.33 -7.07 2.48
CA THR A 24 0.01 -6.12 3.56
C THR A 24 -0.46 -4.79 2.97
N ARG A 25 0.24 -4.24 1.97
CA ARG A 25 -0.13 -2.99 1.27
C ARG A 25 -1.46 -3.08 0.53
N ILE A 26 -1.73 -4.18 -0.16
CA ILE A 26 -2.99 -4.38 -0.89
C ILE A 26 -4.17 -4.51 0.07
N PHE A 27 -4.04 -5.37 1.07
CA PHE A 27 -5.15 -5.63 1.98
C PHE A 27 -5.42 -4.44 2.92
N SER A 28 -4.40 -3.67 3.30
CA SER A 28 -4.64 -2.43 4.06
C SER A 28 -5.38 -1.37 3.25
N ALA A 29 -5.08 -1.26 1.95
CA ALA A 29 -5.69 -0.27 1.08
C ALA A 29 -7.12 -0.67 0.68
N GLU A 30 -7.34 -1.93 0.31
CA GLU A 30 -8.62 -2.38 -0.25
C GLU A 30 -9.66 -2.73 0.82
N PHE A 31 -9.21 -3.17 1.99
CA PHE A 31 -10.08 -3.53 3.09
C PHE A 31 -9.90 -2.54 4.25
N TYR A 32 -9.12 -2.92 5.26
CA TYR A 32 -8.84 -2.11 6.44
C TYR A 32 -7.39 -2.33 6.87
N TYR A 33 -6.76 -1.32 7.48
CA TYR A 33 -5.36 -1.40 7.92
C TYR A 33 -5.07 -2.61 8.82
N THR A 34 -6.05 -3.08 9.60
CA THR A 34 -5.93 -4.26 10.48
C THR A 34 -5.58 -5.53 9.70
N PHE A 35 -5.94 -5.61 8.42
CA PHE A 35 -5.60 -6.77 7.58
C PHE A 35 -4.11 -6.90 7.30
N SER A 36 -3.31 -5.84 7.44
CA SER A 36 -1.85 -5.97 7.41
C SER A 36 -1.35 -6.93 8.50
N PHE A 37 -1.89 -6.83 9.71
CA PHE A 37 -1.54 -7.74 10.80
C PHE A 37 -2.02 -9.16 10.54
N LEU A 38 -3.17 -9.33 9.86
CA LEU A 38 -3.63 -10.64 9.42
C LEU A 38 -2.62 -11.25 8.44
N ILE A 39 -2.22 -10.54 7.39
CA ILE A 39 -1.25 -11.04 6.40
C ILE A 39 0.07 -11.45 7.07
N LEU A 40 0.63 -10.61 7.95
CA LEU A 40 1.83 -10.92 8.72
C LEU A 40 1.65 -12.22 9.54
N SER A 41 0.50 -12.35 10.21
CA SER A 41 0.17 -13.55 10.99
C SER A 41 0.04 -14.80 10.12
N LEU A 42 -0.58 -14.69 8.94
CA LEU A 42 -0.74 -15.80 7.99
C LEU A 42 0.60 -16.20 7.36
N ALA A 43 1.53 -15.26 7.15
CA ALA A 43 2.87 -15.55 6.67
C ALA A 43 3.64 -16.39 7.69
N ILE A 44 3.70 -15.94 8.95
CA ILE A 44 4.36 -16.65 10.05
C ILE A 44 3.69 -18.01 10.29
N MET A 45 2.36 -18.03 10.37
CA MET A 45 1.58 -19.26 10.57
C MET A 45 1.78 -20.24 9.42
N GLY A 46 1.71 -19.78 8.17
CA GLY A 46 1.91 -20.62 6.99
C GLY A 46 3.29 -21.27 6.99
N LEU A 47 4.35 -20.46 7.14
CA LEU A 47 5.73 -20.96 7.23
C LEU A 47 5.90 -21.98 8.36
N GLY A 48 5.38 -21.65 9.55
CA GLY A 48 5.41 -22.52 10.72
C GLY A 48 4.66 -23.83 10.50
N MET A 49 3.42 -23.77 10.03
CA MET A 49 2.59 -24.94 9.75
C MET A 49 3.20 -25.83 8.66
N GLY A 50 3.76 -25.24 7.60
CA GLY A 50 4.44 -25.99 6.55
C GLY A 50 5.63 -26.78 7.08
N SER A 51 6.47 -26.14 7.89
CA SER A 51 7.62 -26.80 8.52
C SER A 51 7.20 -27.91 9.50
N LEU A 52 6.15 -27.68 10.30
CA LEU A 52 5.59 -28.66 11.22
C LEU A 52 4.97 -29.85 10.47
N PHE A 53 4.27 -29.59 9.37
CA PHE A 53 3.62 -30.63 8.57
C PHE A 53 4.63 -31.63 8.00
N VAL A 54 5.76 -31.13 7.48
CA VAL A 54 6.88 -31.98 7.01
C VAL A 54 7.49 -32.80 8.15
N ARG A 55 7.52 -32.25 9.37
CA ARG A 55 8.02 -32.95 10.56
C ARG A 55 7.09 -34.09 10.98
N LEU A 56 5.77 -33.86 10.98
CA LEU A 56 4.77 -34.85 11.34
C LEU A 56 4.66 -35.97 10.29
N PHE A 57 4.66 -35.61 9.01
CA PHE A 57 4.51 -36.55 7.91
C PHE A 57 5.84 -36.82 7.23
N ARG A 58 6.68 -37.66 7.86
CA ARG A 58 8.07 -37.93 7.42
C ARG A 58 8.19 -38.37 5.95
N LYS A 59 7.17 -39.02 5.38
CA LYS A 59 7.11 -39.40 3.94
C LYS A 59 7.18 -38.19 3.01
N LEU A 60 6.66 -37.04 3.43
CA LEU A 60 6.66 -35.78 2.69
C LEU A 60 7.98 -35.00 2.84
N SER A 61 8.85 -35.40 3.78
CA SER A 61 10.15 -34.74 4.02
C SER A 61 11.26 -35.11 3.02
N ASN A 62 10.89 -35.71 1.88
CA ASN A 62 11.86 -36.14 0.88
C ASN A 62 12.25 -34.96 -0.04
N ILE A 63 13.55 -34.77 -0.24
CA ILE A 63 14.12 -33.70 -1.09
C ILE A 63 13.54 -33.68 -2.51
N LYS A 64 13.09 -34.83 -3.03
CA LYS A 64 12.48 -34.94 -4.37
C LYS A 64 11.19 -34.12 -4.53
N PHE A 65 10.50 -33.80 -3.44
CA PHE A 65 9.25 -33.04 -3.47
C PHE A 65 9.45 -31.53 -3.33
N VAL A 66 10.66 -31.05 -3.00
CA VAL A 66 10.92 -29.62 -2.81
C VAL A 66 10.53 -28.83 -4.05
N SER A 67 10.94 -29.26 -5.23
CA SER A 67 10.58 -28.58 -6.49
C SER A 67 9.06 -28.46 -6.69
N SER A 68 8.30 -29.49 -6.29
CA SER A 68 6.84 -29.49 -6.36
C SER A 68 6.23 -28.53 -5.34
N TYR A 69 6.76 -28.48 -4.12
CA TYR A 69 6.29 -27.52 -3.11
C TYR A 69 6.61 -26.08 -3.51
N ILE A 70 7.78 -25.79 -4.06
CA ILE A 70 8.10 -24.44 -4.58
C ILE A 70 7.17 -24.07 -5.74
N ALA A 71 6.90 -25.00 -6.66
CA ALA A 71 5.94 -24.77 -7.74
C ALA A 71 4.53 -24.49 -7.22
N LEU A 72 4.06 -25.25 -6.21
CA LEU A 72 2.78 -24.98 -5.56
C LEU A 72 2.77 -23.63 -4.85
N ALA A 73 3.85 -23.26 -4.16
CA ALA A 73 3.99 -21.94 -3.54
C ALA A 73 3.86 -20.82 -4.57
N ALA A 74 4.50 -20.96 -5.74
CA ALA A 74 4.40 -20.01 -6.85
C ALA A 74 2.99 -19.95 -7.44
N ILE A 75 2.32 -21.09 -7.62
CA ILE A 75 0.94 -21.16 -8.14
C ILE A 75 -0.02 -20.43 -7.18
N PHE A 76 0.07 -20.69 -5.87
CA PHE A 76 -0.76 -20.00 -4.88
C PHE A 76 -0.42 -18.51 -4.76
N ALA A 77 0.86 -18.13 -4.87
CA ALA A 77 1.26 -16.73 -4.89
C ALA A 77 0.57 -15.94 -6.02
N LEU A 78 0.42 -16.56 -7.20
CA LEU A 78 -0.22 -15.97 -8.37
C LEU A 78 -1.76 -16.02 -8.31
N ILE A 79 -2.33 -17.13 -7.89
CA ILE A 79 -3.78 -17.36 -7.98
C ILE A 79 -4.54 -16.82 -6.77
N SER A 80 -3.96 -16.88 -5.56
CA SER A 80 -4.66 -16.49 -4.33
C SER A 80 -5.19 -15.05 -4.36
N PRO A 81 -4.41 -14.03 -4.77
CA PRO A 81 -4.92 -12.65 -4.88
C PRO A 81 -6.15 -12.57 -5.79
N VAL A 82 -6.07 -13.17 -6.97
CA VAL A 82 -7.14 -13.16 -7.98
C VAL A 82 -8.42 -13.80 -7.45
N ILE A 83 -8.31 -14.93 -6.75
CA ILE A 83 -9.49 -15.60 -6.17
C ILE A 83 -10.10 -14.72 -5.10
N ILE A 84 -9.29 -14.13 -4.20
CA ILE A 84 -9.80 -13.37 -3.06
C ILE A 84 -10.57 -12.12 -3.51
N PHE A 85 -10.06 -11.38 -4.49
CA PHE A 85 -10.80 -10.25 -5.06
C PHE A 85 -12.09 -10.69 -5.76
N LYS A 86 -12.08 -11.85 -6.44
CA LYS A 86 -13.30 -12.43 -7.04
C LYS A 86 -14.32 -12.94 -6.02
N LEU A 87 -13.92 -13.30 -4.81
CA LEU A 87 -14.85 -13.71 -3.75
C LEU A 87 -15.77 -12.55 -3.31
N ASN A 88 -15.36 -11.31 -3.59
CA ASN A 88 -16.05 -10.07 -3.25
C ASN A 88 -16.55 -10.09 -1.79
N LEU A 89 -15.58 -10.15 -0.86
CA LEU A 89 -15.84 -10.26 0.56
C LEU A 89 -16.45 -8.96 1.10
N ASN A 90 -17.69 -9.05 1.56
CA ASN A 90 -18.33 -7.97 2.30
C ASN A 90 -18.21 -8.23 3.81
N PHE A 91 -17.28 -7.51 4.46
CA PHE A 91 -17.05 -7.68 5.91
C PHE A 91 -18.22 -7.24 6.79
N ALA A 92 -19.13 -6.39 6.28
CA ALA A 92 -20.32 -5.99 7.04
C ALA A 92 -21.27 -7.17 7.32
N THR A 93 -21.22 -8.22 6.48
CA THR A 93 -22.06 -9.41 6.63
C THR A 93 -21.30 -10.62 7.17
N LEU A 94 -20.06 -10.43 7.66
CA LEU A 94 -19.21 -11.54 8.11
C LEU A 94 -19.86 -12.37 9.23
N PHE A 95 -20.48 -11.70 10.20
CA PHE A 95 -21.09 -12.37 11.36
C PHE A 95 -22.58 -12.70 11.18
N THR A 96 -23.17 -12.28 10.07
CA THR A 96 -24.60 -12.50 9.78
C THR A 96 -24.82 -13.58 8.73
N GLU A 97 -23.89 -13.74 7.78
CA GLU A 97 -24.00 -14.70 6.69
C GLU A 97 -22.96 -15.81 6.75
N PHE A 98 -23.41 -17.05 6.90
CA PHE A 98 -22.52 -18.23 6.89
C PHE A 98 -21.69 -18.36 5.61
N LYS A 99 -22.23 -17.94 4.46
CA LYS A 99 -21.49 -17.92 3.19
C LYS A 99 -20.28 -16.99 3.26
N THR A 100 -20.40 -15.83 3.89
CA THR A 100 -19.30 -14.86 4.06
C THR A 100 -18.23 -15.41 4.99
N VAL A 101 -18.62 -16.08 6.07
CA VAL A 101 -17.67 -16.82 6.94
C VAL A 101 -16.86 -17.84 6.14
N LEU A 102 -17.52 -18.64 5.31
CA LEU A 102 -16.84 -19.65 4.49
C LEU A 102 -15.87 -19.02 3.47
N LYS A 103 -16.27 -17.92 2.82
CA LYS A 103 -15.38 -17.16 1.91
C LYS A 103 -14.16 -16.60 2.67
N PHE A 104 -14.36 -16.12 3.90
CA PHE A 104 -13.28 -15.59 4.73
C PHE A 104 -12.30 -16.70 5.15
N LEU A 105 -12.80 -17.85 5.60
CA LEU A 105 -11.96 -19.02 5.91
C LEU A 105 -11.19 -19.52 4.68
N LEU A 106 -11.85 -19.56 3.52
CA LEU A 106 -11.18 -19.89 2.26
C LEU A 106 -10.06 -18.89 1.94
N SER A 107 -10.28 -17.60 2.19
CA SER A 107 -9.26 -16.57 1.98
C SER A 107 -8.04 -16.76 2.90
N ILE A 108 -8.27 -17.11 4.18
CA ILE A 108 -7.18 -17.46 5.11
C ILE A 108 -6.36 -18.63 4.58
N VAL A 109 -7.01 -19.70 4.11
CA VAL A 109 -6.33 -20.87 3.56
C VAL A 109 -5.54 -20.51 2.30
N LEU A 110 -6.14 -19.75 1.37
CA LEU A 110 -5.51 -19.35 0.12
C LEU A 110 -4.28 -18.46 0.34
N LEU A 111 -4.37 -17.45 1.21
CA LEU A 111 -3.25 -16.59 1.56
C LEU A 111 -2.14 -17.39 2.26
N SER A 112 -2.49 -18.23 3.22
CA SER A 112 -1.50 -19.03 3.95
C SER A 112 -0.80 -20.08 3.07
N SER A 113 -1.41 -20.48 1.95
CA SER A 113 -0.95 -21.61 1.12
C SER A 113 0.44 -21.37 0.51
N SER A 114 0.74 -20.17 -0.01
CA SER A 114 2.06 -19.90 -0.58
C SER A 114 3.16 -20.02 0.48
N PHE A 115 2.93 -19.41 1.65
CA PHE A 115 3.81 -19.50 2.83
C PHE A 115 3.93 -20.92 3.37
N PHE A 116 2.83 -21.69 3.37
CA PHE A 116 2.82 -23.09 3.78
C PHE A 116 3.76 -23.94 2.94
N PHE A 117 3.61 -23.91 1.61
CA PHE A 117 4.48 -24.67 0.72
C PHE A 117 5.92 -24.13 0.69
N GLY A 118 6.10 -22.81 0.87
CA GLY A 118 7.40 -22.18 1.08
C GLY A 118 8.09 -22.71 2.34
N GLY A 119 7.38 -22.78 3.46
CA GLY A 119 7.87 -23.32 4.74
C GLY A 119 8.21 -24.81 4.68
N MET A 120 7.38 -25.61 3.98
CA MET A 120 7.73 -27.01 3.69
C MET A 120 9.06 -27.11 2.94
N SER A 121 9.25 -26.26 1.92
CA SER A 121 10.45 -26.26 1.07
C SER A 121 11.70 -25.89 1.87
N LEU A 122 11.67 -24.79 2.63
CA LEU A 122 12.77 -24.37 3.50
C LEU A 122 13.12 -25.43 4.54
N ALA A 123 12.12 -26.00 5.20
CA ALA A 123 12.33 -27.02 6.22
C ALA A 123 13.06 -28.26 5.67
N ILE A 124 12.70 -28.72 4.46
CA ILE A 124 13.36 -29.86 3.83
C ILE A 124 14.80 -29.51 3.42
N ILE A 125 15.03 -28.32 2.85
CA ILE A 125 16.37 -27.87 2.43
C ILE A 125 17.29 -27.77 3.66
N PHE A 126 16.86 -27.09 4.72
CA PHE A 126 17.68 -26.94 5.93
C PHE A 126 17.94 -28.27 6.63
N LYS A 127 16.93 -29.16 6.70
CA LYS A 127 17.09 -30.50 7.28
C LYS A 127 18.11 -31.36 6.53
N THR A 128 18.11 -31.30 5.19
CA THR A 128 19.01 -32.12 4.37
C THR A 128 20.42 -31.56 4.26
N ASN A 129 20.60 -30.26 4.54
CA ASN A 129 21.88 -29.55 4.45
C ASN A 129 22.41 -29.06 5.81
N SER A 130 22.20 -29.83 6.87
CA SER A 130 22.53 -29.43 8.25
C SER A 130 23.99 -28.97 8.47
N LYS A 131 24.95 -29.51 7.70
CA LYS A 131 26.37 -29.12 7.79
C LYS A 131 26.68 -27.70 7.29
N ASP A 132 25.76 -27.09 6.55
CA ASP A 132 25.98 -25.82 5.85
C ASP A 132 24.90 -24.77 6.19
N ILE A 133 24.22 -24.97 7.33
CA ILE A 133 23.16 -24.07 7.82
C ILE A 133 23.62 -22.60 7.90
N PRO A 134 24.82 -22.25 8.42
CA PRO A 134 25.21 -20.85 8.53
C PRO A 134 25.19 -20.11 7.18
N ARG A 135 25.64 -20.76 6.10
CA ARG A 135 25.65 -20.15 4.76
C ARG A 135 24.25 -20.10 4.15
N LEU A 136 23.45 -21.15 4.34
CA LEU A 136 22.06 -21.16 3.88
C LEU A 136 21.24 -20.07 4.56
N TYR A 137 21.43 -19.88 5.86
CA TYR A 137 20.77 -18.84 6.64
C TYR A 137 21.24 -17.43 6.26
N MET A 138 22.54 -17.24 6.02
CA MET A 138 23.06 -15.98 5.48
C MET A 138 22.40 -15.63 4.13
N VAL A 139 22.27 -16.61 3.24
CA VAL A 139 21.66 -16.41 1.92
C VAL A 139 20.15 -16.16 2.01
N ASP A 140 19.46 -16.81 2.94
CA ASP A 140 18.05 -16.56 3.26
C ASP A 140 17.83 -15.11 3.70
N LEU A 141 18.63 -14.62 4.66
CA LEU A 141 18.57 -13.25 5.15
C LEU A 141 18.91 -12.21 4.08
N VAL A 142 19.96 -12.44 3.28
CA VAL A 142 20.34 -11.54 2.19
C VAL A 142 19.26 -11.51 1.11
N GLY A 143 18.70 -12.67 0.74
CA GLY A 143 17.61 -12.77 -0.23
C GLY A 143 16.37 -12.01 0.23
N ALA A 144 15.94 -12.26 1.47
CA ALA A 144 14.84 -11.54 2.11
C ALA A 144 15.09 -10.02 2.15
N GLY A 145 16.24 -9.59 2.67
CA GLY A 145 16.58 -8.17 2.85
C GLY A 145 16.66 -7.38 1.54
N LEU A 146 17.32 -7.95 0.51
CA LEU A 146 17.37 -7.32 -0.82
C LEU A 146 15.97 -7.21 -1.44
N CYS A 147 15.12 -8.20 -1.20
CA CYS A 147 13.77 -8.20 -1.75
C CYS A 147 12.88 -7.09 -1.17
N VAL A 148 13.11 -6.66 0.07
CA VAL A 148 12.37 -5.52 0.65
C VAL A 148 12.52 -4.26 -0.23
N ALA A 149 13.76 -3.90 -0.56
CA ALA A 149 14.04 -2.75 -1.43
C ALA A 149 13.46 -2.94 -2.84
N VAL A 150 13.64 -4.13 -3.43
CA VAL A 150 13.10 -4.47 -4.75
C VAL A 150 11.56 -4.36 -4.75
N THR A 151 10.89 -4.84 -3.70
CA THR A 151 9.43 -4.81 -3.59
C THR A 151 8.91 -3.38 -3.58
N ILE A 152 9.54 -2.48 -2.81
CA ILE A 152 9.18 -1.06 -2.77
C ILE A 152 9.38 -0.41 -4.14
N ILE A 153 10.52 -0.67 -4.80
CA ILE A 153 10.80 -0.14 -6.15
C ILE A 153 9.75 -0.64 -7.15
N LEU A 154 9.40 -1.93 -7.11
CA LEU A 154 8.39 -2.51 -8.01
C LEU A 154 7.01 -1.89 -7.81
N MET A 155 6.57 -1.68 -6.57
CA MET A 155 5.29 -1.01 -6.29
C MET A 155 5.27 0.43 -6.81
N ASN A 156 6.38 1.16 -6.69
CA ASN A 156 6.46 2.56 -7.13
C ASN A 156 6.58 2.73 -8.65
N VAL A 157 7.17 1.77 -9.36
CA VAL A 157 7.42 1.86 -10.80
C VAL A 157 6.38 1.13 -11.64
N ALA A 158 6.01 -0.08 -11.23
CA ALA A 158 5.08 -0.94 -11.98
C ALA A 158 3.64 -0.90 -11.44
N GLY A 159 3.42 -0.23 -10.31
CA GLY A 159 2.16 -0.26 -9.56
C GLY A 159 2.06 -1.45 -8.61
N THR A 160 1.31 -1.25 -7.53
CA THR A 160 1.14 -2.25 -6.46
C THR A 160 0.49 -3.55 -6.96
N GLN A 161 -0.47 -3.45 -7.88
CA GLN A 161 -1.14 -4.62 -8.47
C GLN A 161 -0.14 -5.48 -9.26
N SER A 162 0.64 -4.88 -10.17
CA SER A 162 1.65 -5.58 -10.96
C SER A 162 2.75 -6.18 -10.09
N ALA A 163 3.17 -5.45 -9.04
CA ALA A 163 4.18 -5.92 -8.08
C ALA A 163 3.80 -7.28 -7.46
N THR A 164 2.50 -7.54 -7.22
CA THR A 164 1.98 -8.82 -6.70
C THR A 164 2.42 -10.02 -7.55
N PHE A 165 2.36 -9.88 -8.87
CA PHE A 165 2.74 -10.96 -9.78
C PHE A 165 4.24 -10.97 -10.03
N LEU A 166 4.88 -9.80 -10.14
CA LEU A 166 6.34 -9.68 -10.36
C LEU A 166 7.13 -10.29 -9.19
N ILE A 167 6.66 -10.13 -7.96
CA ILE A 167 7.33 -10.68 -6.78
C ILE A 167 7.25 -12.20 -6.68
N SER A 168 6.42 -12.84 -7.52
CA SER A 168 6.37 -14.30 -7.65
C SER A 168 7.46 -14.85 -8.59
N LEU A 169 8.13 -14.01 -9.41
CA LEU A 169 9.17 -14.45 -10.34
C LEU A 169 10.35 -15.17 -9.67
N PRO A 170 10.87 -14.71 -8.50
CA PRO A 170 11.93 -15.46 -7.81
C PRO A 170 11.45 -16.85 -7.37
N LEU A 171 10.20 -17.01 -6.90
CA LEU A 171 9.64 -18.33 -6.60
C LEU A 171 9.61 -19.25 -7.83
N ILE A 172 9.23 -18.72 -9.00
CA ILE A 172 9.24 -19.46 -10.27
C ILE A 172 10.67 -19.89 -10.65
N ALA A 173 11.63 -18.97 -10.52
CA ALA A 173 13.04 -19.26 -10.76
C ALA A 173 13.59 -20.29 -9.76
N ALA A 174 13.20 -20.20 -8.49
CA ALA A 174 13.55 -21.17 -7.45
C ALA A 174 13.00 -22.57 -7.78
N ALA A 175 11.76 -22.67 -8.27
CA ALA A 175 11.16 -23.93 -8.70
C ALA A 175 11.97 -24.55 -9.85
N PHE A 176 12.38 -23.73 -10.83
CA PHE A 176 13.22 -24.16 -11.94
C PHE A 176 14.61 -24.63 -11.49
N LEU A 177 15.26 -23.89 -10.59
CA LEU A 177 16.60 -24.21 -10.08
C LEU A 177 16.61 -25.44 -9.16
N ALA A 178 15.57 -25.60 -8.35
CA ALA A 178 15.39 -26.74 -7.46
C ALA A 178 15.06 -28.02 -8.24
N SER A 179 14.40 -27.88 -9.40
CA SER A 179 13.95 -28.99 -10.22
C SER A 179 14.99 -29.44 -11.24
N GLY A 180 15.19 -30.75 -11.39
CA GLY A 180 15.72 -31.31 -12.64
C GLY A 180 14.65 -31.41 -13.75
N LYS A 181 13.37 -31.24 -13.38
CA LYS A 181 12.18 -31.44 -14.21
C LYS A 181 11.54 -30.10 -14.57
N LYS A 182 11.95 -29.54 -15.71
CA LYS A 182 11.56 -28.19 -16.17
C LYS A 182 10.05 -27.97 -16.33
N TYR A 183 9.27 -29.04 -16.55
CA TYR A 183 7.82 -28.93 -16.75
C TYR A 183 7.05 -28.45 -15.51
N LEU A 184 7.58 -28.65 -14.30
CA LEU A 184 6.91 -28.17 -13.07
C LEU A 184 6.89 -26.64 -12.97
N SER A 185 7.83 -25.96 -13.62
CA SER A 185 7.89 -24.50 -13.69
C SER A 185 7.00 -23.94 -14.80
N ALA A 186 6.55 -24.76 -15.75
CA ALA A 186 5.79 -24.28 -16.91
C ALA A 186 4.42 -23.71 -16.52
N ILE A 187 3.72 -24.38 -15.60
CA ILE A 187 2.40 -23.93 -15.11
C ILE A 187 2.48 -22.53 -14.48
N PRO A 188 3.32 -22.26 -13.46
CA PRO A 188 3.37 -20.94 -12.88
C PRO A 188 3.93 -19.88 -13.84
N VAL A 189 4.79 -20.23 -14.81
CA VAL A 189 5.22 -19.29 -15.88
C VAL A 189 4.03 -18.89 -16.75
N LEU A 190 3.23 -19.84 -17.21
CA LEU A 190 2.05 -19.56 -18.04
C LEU A 190 1.01 -18.72 -17.28
N LEU A 191 0.78 -19.05 -16.00
CA LEU A 191 -0.08 -18.26 -15.12
C LEU A 191 0.46 -16.82 -14.97
N PHE A 192 1.75 -16.65 -14.71
CA PHE A 192 2.36 -15.34 -14.59
C PHE A 192 2.16 -14.50 -15.86
N ILE A 193 2.46 -15.05 -17.04
CA ILE A 193 2.31 -14.36 -18.33
C ILE A 193 0.84 -13.95 -18.55
N PHE A 194 -0.11 -14.82 -18.22
CA PHE A 194 -1.54 -14.53 -18.38
C PHE A 194 -2.04 -13.45 -17.40
N LEU A 195 -1.55 -13.46 -16.16
CA LEU A 195 -2.07 -12.60 -15.09
C LEU A 195 -1.44 -11.21 -15.09
N ILE A 196 -0.15 -11.08 -15.41
CA ILE A 196 0.56 -9.79 -15.32
C ILE A 196 -0.07 -8.72 -16.23
N GLY A 197 -0.50 -9.09 -17.45
CA GLY A 197 -1.15 -8.17 -18.38
C GLY A 197 -2.57 -7.75 -17.98
N LYS A 198 -3.11 -8.32 -16.90
CA LYS A 198 -4.46 -8.01 -16.37
C LYS A 198 -4.43 -7.57 -14.92
N ALA A 199 -3.25 -7.23 -14.39
CA ALA A 199 -3.03 -7.02 -12.97
C ALA A 199 -4.02 -6.00 -12.36
N ASP A 200 -4.20 -4.85 -13.02
CA ASP A 200 -5.08 -3.78 -12.54
C ASP A 200 -6.54 -4.21 -12.42
N SER A 201 -7.03 -5.01 -13.36
CA SER A 201 -8.43 -5.49 -13.36
C SER A 201 -8.68 -6.67 -12.41
N LEU A 202 -7.63 -7.41 -12.04
CA LEU A 202 -7.75 -8.63 -11.23
C LEU A 202 -7.48 -8.41 -9.75
N VAL A 203 -6.75 -7.35 -9.40
CA VAL A 203 -6.27 -7.07 -8.03
C VAL A 203 -6.77 -5.71 -7.58
N GLU A 204 -8.07 -5.51 -7.73
CA GLU A 204 -8.79 -4.34 -7.25
C GLU A 204 -10.21 -4.74 -6.87
N SER A 205 -10.72 -4.21 -5.76
CA SER A 205 -12.10 -4.44 -5.37
C SER A 205 -13.04 -3.68 -6.31
N GLY A 206 -14.10 -4.36 -6.76
CA GLY A 206 -15.21 -3.72 -7.48
C GLY A 206 -16.09 -2.91 -6.53
N ARG A 207 -15.53 -1.86 -5.92
CA ARG A 207 -16.24 -0.99 -4.98
C ARG A 207 -17.02 0.06 -5.77
N GLN A 208 -18.29 0.25 -5.40
CA GLN A 208 -19.04 1.40 -5.88
C GLN A 208 -18.50 2.66 -5.20
N GLU A 209 -17.97 3.56 -6.00
CA GLU A 209 -17.43 4.82 -5.53
C GLU A 209 -18.56 5.79 -5.16
N ARG A 210 -18.31 6.63 -4.14
CA ARG A 210 -19.31 7.60 -3.65
C ARG A 210 -19.53 8.79 -4.60
N ALA A 211 -18.54 9.04 -5.44
CA ALA A 211 -18.51 10.12 -6.42
C ALA A 211 -17.61 9.69 -7.59
N PRO A 212 -17.68 10.36 -8.76
CA PRO A 212 -16.81 10.08 -9.88
C PRO A 212 -15.32 10.23 -9.50
N VAL A 213 -14.50 9.24 -9.83
CA VAL A 213 -13.05 9.29 -9.62
C VAL A 213 -12.41 9.92 -10.86
N MET A 214 -11.76 11.08 -10.67
CA MET A 214 -11.07 11.79 -11.75
C MET A 214 -9.56 11.57 -11.74
N TYR A 215 -8.99 11.07 -10.65
CA TYR A 215 -7.56 10.76 -10.55
C TYR A 215 -7.34 9.55 -9.67
N LYS A 216 -6.36 8.72 -10.04
CA LYS A 216 -5.95 7.57 -9.24
C LYS A 216 -4.45 7.33 -9.34
N HIS A 217 -3.83 7.08 -8.19
CA HIS A 217 -2.44 6.69 -8.07
C HIS A 217 -2.29 5.62 -7.00
N TRP A 218 -1.41 4.64 -7.21
CA TRP A 218 -1.15 3.63 -6.20
C TRP A 218 0.30 3.15 -6.23
N ASP A 219 1.01 3.41 -5.14
CA ASP A 219 2.40 3.02 -4.93
C ASP A 219 2.60 2.28 -3.60
N ALA A 220 3.87 2.15 -3.18
CA ALA A 220 4.25 1.52 -1.92
C ALA A 220 3.69 2.25 -0.69
N MET A 221 3.40 3.54 -0.79
CA MET A 221 2.96 4.37 0.33
C MET A 221 1.45 4.30 0.50
N ALA A 222 0.68 4.64 -0.53
CA ALA A 222 -0.78 4.63 -0.45
C ALA A 222 -1.48 4.50 -1.80
N LYS A 223 -2.76 4.13 -1.73
CA LYS A 223 -3.71 4.29 -2.83
C LYS A 223 -4.40 5.65 -2.70
N ILE A 224 -4.16 6.55 -3.64
CA ILE A 224 -4.76 7.88 -3.69
C ILE A 224 -5.84 7.89 -4.76
N LYS A 225 -7.00 8.47 -4.42
CA LYS A 225 -8.07 8.79 -5.36
C LYS A 225 -8.49 10.24 -5.18
N LEU A 226 -8.77 10.92 -6.28
CA LEU A 226 -9.41 12.24 -6.26
C LEU A 226 -10.83 12.11 -6.81
N TYR A 227 -11.78 12.54 -6.01
CA TYR A 227 -13.19 12.59 -6.35
C TYR A 227 -13.60 13.97 -6.84
N ASP A 228 -14.47 13.98 -7.84
CA ASP A 228 -15.13 15.18 -8.33
C ASP A 228 -16.39 15.48 -7.51
N TYR A 229 -16.45 16.67 -6.92
CA TYR A 229 -17.62 17.20 -6.23
C TYR A 229 -18.07 18.56 -6.82
N GLY A 230 -17.58 18.92 -8.01
CA GLY A 230 -17.91 20.17 -8.70
C GLY A 230 -16.76 21.17 -8.75
N GLU A 231 -17.10 22.43 -9.05
CA GLU A 231 -16.11 23.47 -9.37
C GLU A 231 -15.36 24.00 -8.15
N THR A 232 -15.94 23.90 -6.95
CA THR A 232 -15.37 24.51 -5.73
C THR A 232 -14.66 23.53 -4.81
N TYR A 233 -14.87 22.23 -5.00
CA TYR A 233 -14.38 21.21 -4.08
C TYR A 233 -14.06 19.89 -4.77
N ARG A 234 -12.96 19.27 -4.35
CA ARG A 234 -12.57 17.91 -4.70
C ARG A 234 -12.24 17.13 -3.43
N GLY A 235 -12.53 15.83 -3.45
CA GLY A 235 -12.26 14.95 -2.31
C GLY A 235 -11.02 14.10 -2.55
N LEU A 236 -9.97 14.31 -1.77
CA LEU A 236 -8.80 13.43 -1.75
C LEU A 236 -9.09 12.26 -0.82
N ASN A 237 -8.99 11.04 -1.33
CA ASN A 237 -9.15 9.82 -0.56
C ASN A 237 -7.85 9.01 -0.55
N ILE A 238 -7.50 8.50 0.63
CA ILE A 238 -6.29 7.74 0.89
C ILE A 238 -6.72 6.38 1.44
N ASP A 239 -6.30 5.32 0.76
CA ASP A 239 -6.56 3.92 1.12
C ASP A 239 -8.03 3.60 1.37
N ASN A 240 -8.95 4.20 0.58
CA ASN A 240 -10.39 3.97 0.66
C ASN A 240 -11.05 4.33 2.00
N ILE A 241 -10.33 4.98 2.92
CA ILE A 241 -10.77 5.26 4.30
C ILE A 241 -10.57 6.74 4.66
N ALA A 242 -9.33 7.23 4.56
CA ALA A 242 -9.01 8.58 5.00
C ALA A 242 -9.38 9.58 3.89
N ASN A 243 -9.89 10.74 4.29
CA ASN A 243 -10.31 11.77 3.36
C ASN A 243 -9.69 13.11 3.75
N SER A 244 -9.36 13.90 2.75
CA SER A 244 -8.89 15.27 2.90
C SER A 244 -9.55 16.13 1.83
N GLY A 245 -9.96 17.34 2.20
CA GLY A 245 -10.55 18.27 1.27
C GLY A 245 -9.51 18.94 0.40
N VAL A 246 -9.84 19.14 -0.87
CA VAL A 246 -9.09 19.96 -1.81
C VAL A 246 -10.04 21.05 -2.27
N VAL A 247 -9.80 22.28 -1.84
CA VAL A 247 -10.69 23.42 -2.09
C VAL A 247 -10.21 24.18 -3.32
N ALA A 248 -11.13 24.59 -4.18
CA ALA A 248 -10.79 25.46 -5.30
C ALA A 248 -10.32 26.81 -4.76
N PHE A 249 -9.17 27.26 -5.26
CA PHE A 249 -8.60 28.54 -4.83
C PHE A 249 -8.00 29.24 -6.03
N ASP A 250 -8.33 30.52 -6.20
CA ASP A 250 -7.89 31.36 -7.31
C ASP A 250 -6.64 32.20 -6.99
N GLY A 251 -6.11 32.08 -5.76
CA GLY A 251 -4.99 32.89 -5.27
C GLY A 251 -5.42 34.13 -4.48
N ASN A 252 -6.71 34.46 -4.41
CA ASN A 252 -7.19 35.64 -3.70
C ASN A 252 -7.52 35.33 -2.22
N PHE A 253 -6.57 35.62 -1.33
CA PHE A 253 -6.73 35.42 0.12
C PHE A 253 -7.79 36.34 0.76
N ASP A 254 -8.18 37.44 0.09
CA ASP A 254 -9.19 38.38 0.61
C ASP A 254 -10.63 37.95 0.30
N ASN A 255 -10.83 36.76 -0.29
CA ASN A 255 -12.14 36.24 -0.60
C ASN A 255 -12.94 35.94 0.69
N PRO A 256 -14.09 36.61 0.92
CA PRO A 256 -14.91 36.40 2.12
C PRO A 256 -15.49 34.98 2.23
N ASP A 257 -15.63 34.26 1.12
CA ASP A 257 -16.14 32.89 1.08
C ASP A 257 -15.15 31.87 1.67
N LEU A 258 -13.90 32.27 1.92
CA LEU A 258 -12.86 31.45 2.55
C LEU A 258 -12.83 31.59 4.09
N GLN A 259 -13.89 32.12 4.70
CA GLN A 259 -14.04 32.27 6.16
C GLN A 259 -15.15 31.38 6.71
N GLY A 260 -15.11 31.08 8.03
CA GLY A 260 -16.19 30.37 8.72
C GLY A 260 -16.18 28.86 8.51
N TRP A 261 -15.01 28.24 8.68
CA TRP A 261 -14.80 26.80 8.54
C TRP A 261 -15.47 26.02 9.69
N ASP A 262 -15.88 24.78 9.45
CA ASP A 262 -16.45 23.91 10.48
C ASP A 262 -15.50 23.74 11.69
N ILE A 263 -14.20 23.62 11.41
CA ILE A 263 -13.13 23.61 12.41
C ILE A 263 -12.18 24.75 12.07
N ASP A 264 -12.49 25.91 12.65
CA ASP A 264 -11.81 27.16 12.38
C ASP A 264 -10.60 27.40 13.30
N VAL A 265 -9.43 27.64 12.70
CA VAL A 265 -8.17 27.91 13.43
C VAL A 265 -7.87 29.40 13.63
N LYS A 266 -8.74 30.31 13.18
CA LYS A 266 -8.55 31.78 13.25
C LYS A 266 -8.14 32.27 14.62
N ASN A 267 -8.90 31.90 15.65
CA ASN A 267 -8.64 32.33 17.02
C ASN A 267 -7.33 31.78 17.60
N LEU A 268 -6.73 30.75 17.00
CA LEU A 268 -5.41 30.25 17.39
C LEU A 268 -4.30 31.06 16.73
N ILE A 269 -4.50 31.44 15.47
CA ILE A 269 -3.54 32.20 14.65
C ILE A 269 -3.50 33.66 15.08
N ASP A 270 -4.66 34.30 15.28
CA ASP A 270 -4.81 35.72 15.66
C ASP A 270 -4.15 36.07 17.01
N ARG A 271 -3.70 35.09 17.78
CA ARG A 271 -3.00 35.31 19.06
C ARG A 271 -1.55 35.75 18.87
N PHE A 272 -1.04 35.70 17.64
CA PHE A 272 0.34 35.97 17.30
C PHE A 272 0.39 37.05 16.21
N ASP A 273 1.26 38.04 16.37
CA ASP A 273 1.48 39.09 15.37
C ASP A 273 2.08 38.53 14.06
N GLY A 274 2.70 37.35 14.13
CA GLY A 274 3.13 36.53 13.00
C GLY A 274 3.18 35.06 13.43
N CYS A 275 2.29 34.24 12.86
CA CYS A 275 2.13 32.84 13.27
C CYS A 275 2.99 31.89 12.43
N THR A 276 3.80 31.07 13.10
CA THR A 276 4.47 29.89 12.54
C THR A 276 3.59 28.66 12.74
N PHE A 277 2.89 28.25 11.69
CA PHE A 277 1.89 27.20 11.73
C PHE A 277 2.46 25.87 11.21
N LEU A 278 2.13 24.75 11.87
CA LEU A 278 2.46 23.40 11.42
C LEU A 278 1.18 22.60 11.15
N SER A 279 0.96 22.23 9.90
CA SER A 279 -0.07 21.26 9.51
C SER A 279 0.53 19.84 9.46
N LEU A 280 0.01 18.96 10.30
CA LEU A 280 0.40 17.55 10.42
C LEU A 280 -0.54 16.65 9.63
N GLY A 281 -0.05 16.12 8.51
CA GLY A 281 -0.88 15.42 7.54
C GLY A 281 -1.64 16.43 6.67
N ALA A 282 -0.87 17.34 6.06
CA ALA A 282 -1.41 18.50 5.34
C ALA A 282 -2.33 18.12 4.17
N GLY A 283 -2.23 16.89 3.65
CA GLY A 283 -3.21 16.30 2.76
C GLY A 283 -3.54 17.21 1.57
N GLY A 284 -4.83 17.45 1.32
CA GLY A 284 -5.34 18.33 0.27
C GLY A 284 -5.16 19.84 0.51
N GLY A 285 -4.63 20.24 1.68
CA GLY A 285 -4.21 21.61 1.94
C GLY A 285 -5.24 22.53 2.60
N MET A 286 -6.39 22.04 3.08
CA MET A 286 -7.38 22.90 3.76
C MET A 286 -6.78 23.64 4.96
N ASP A 287 -6.01 22.95 5.80
CA ASP A 287 -5.36 23.53 6.97
C ASP A 287 -4.35 24.61 6.57
N VAL A 288 -3.63 24.39 5.46
CA VAL A 288 -2.65 25.32 4.90
C VAL A 288 -3.35 26.56 4.39
N LEU A 289 -4.45 26.39 3.63
CA LEU A 289 -5.26 27.49 3.11
C LEU A 289 -5.82 28.34 4.25
N GLN A 290 -6.42 27.71 5.26
CA GLN A 290 -6.91 28.41 6.45
C GLN A 290 -5.82 29.21 7.13
N ALA A 291 -4.64 28.62 7.32
CA ALA A 291 -3.54 29.30 7.97
C ALA A 291 -3.11 30.57 7.21
N LEU A 292 -3.05 30.49 5.88
CA LEU A 292 -2.68 31.64 5.05
C LEU A 292 -3.78 32.71 4.99
N VAL A 293 -5.06 32.32 4.90
CA VAL A 293 -6.22 33.23 4.94
C VAL A 293 -6.26 34.02 6.25
N TYR A 294 -5.89 33.38 7.37
CA TYR A 294 -5.81 34.04 8.67
C TYR A 294 -4.46 34.70 8.96
N GLY A 295 -3.59 34.85 7.97
CA GLY A 295 -2.40 35.67 8.07
C GLY A 295 -1.18 35.00 8.72
N ALA A 296 -1.11 33.67 8.74
CA ALA A 296 0.12 32.98 9.14
C ALA A 296 1.29 33.41 8.25
N THR A 297 2.43 33.71 8.88
CA THR A 297 3.63 34.22 8.21
C THR A 297 4.53 33.09 7.68
N GLU A 298 4.46 31.92 8.31
CA GLU A 298 5.16 30.71 7.88
C GLU A 298 4.27 29.49 8.14
N VAL A 299 4.12 28.62 7.13
CA VAL A 299 3.28 27.42 7.21
C VAL A 299 4.09 26.20 6.80
N HIS A 300 4.23 25.24 7.71
CA HIS A 300 4.86 23.96 7.42
C HIS A 300 3.79 22.92 7.06
N ALA A 301 3.73 22.56 5.78
CA ALA A 301 2.85 21.52 5.28
C ALA A 301 3.61 20.19 5.29
N VAL A 302 3.44 19.41 6.38
CA VAL A 302 4.13 18.14 6.55
C VAL A 302 3.20 16.98 6.21
N GLU A 303 3.58 16.21 5.20
CA GLU A 303 2.81 15.08 4.68
C GLU A 303 3.73 13.88 4.50
N VAL A 304 3.32 12.72 4.99
CA VAL A 304 4.13 11.49 4.90
C VAL A 304 4.11 10.91 3.48
N ASN A 305 3.05 11.18 2.72
CA ASN A 305 2.91 10.73 1.35
C ASN A 305 3.53 11.74 0.35
N PRO A 306 4.70 11.45 -0.23
CA PRO A 306 5.36 12.37 -1.15
C PRO A 306 4.56 12.62 -2.43
N HIS A 307 3.69 11.70 -2.83
CA HIS A 307 2.87 11.85 -4.02
C HIS A 307 1.80 12.93 -3.86
N ILE A 308 1.20 13.07 -2.67
CA ILE A 308 0.25 14.16 -2.38
C ILE A 308 0.94 15.51 -2.52
N ASN A 309 2.12 15.67 -1.91
CA ASN A 309 2.92 16.89 -2.06
C ASN A 309 3.29 17.16 -3.53
N LYS A 310 3.68 16.14 -4.29
CA LYS A 310 3.94 16.27 -5.73
C LYS A 310 2.70 16.76 -6.48
N MET A 311 1.52 16.20 -6.19
CA MET A 311 0.26 16.61 -6.81
C MET A 311 -0.09 18.07 -6.53
N LEU A 312 0.13 18.56 -5.30
CA LEU A 312 -0.19 19.93 -4.91
C LEU A 312 0.87 20.97 -5.29
N THR A 313 2.12 20.54 -5.51
CA THR A 313 3.21 21.46 -5.92
C THR A 313 3.41 21.52 -7.42
N LYS A 314 3.44 20.37 -8.10
CA LYS A 314 3.81 20.28 -9.53
C LYS A 314 2.66 19.89 -10.43
N GLY A 315 1.58 19.36 -9.85
CA GLY A 315 0.58 18.62 -10.60
C GLY A 315 1.09 17.25 -11.03
N ASP A 316 0.15 16.35 -11.33
CA ASP A 316 0.47 15.05 -11.92
C ASP A 316 -0.60 14.68 -12.94
N ILE A 317 -0.31 14.85 -14.23
CA ILE A 317 -1.26 14.53 -15.29
C ILE A 317 -1.41 13.03 -15.56
N SER A 318 -0.47 12.19 -15.11
CA SER A 318 -0.36 10.79 -15.53
C SER A 318 -1.41 9.87 -14.91
N GLY A 319 -1.98 10.27 -13.77
CA GLY A 319 -3.01 9.49 -13.06
C GLY A 319 -4.44 9.98 -13.28
N TYR A 320 -4.66 11.01 -14.10
CA TYR A 320 -6.01 11.51 -14.38
C TYR A 320 -6.76 10.50 -15.25
N ILE A 321 -7.97 10.16 -14.80
CA ILE A 321 -8.88 9.29 -15.50
C ILE A 321 -9.78 10.19 -16.34
N ILE A 322 -9.66 10.07 -17.66
CA ILE A 322 -10.64 10.67 -18.58
C ILE A 322 -11.88 9.79 -18.51
N PRO A 323 -13.00 10.27 -17.95
CA PRO A 323 -14.19 9.45 -17.84
C PRO A 323 -14.79 9.24 -19.23
N ASP A 324 -14.93 7.98 -19.65
CA ASP A 324 -15.79 7.61 -20.79
C ASP A 324 -17.28 7.75 -20.42
N SER A 325 -17.59 7.95 -19.13
CA SER A 325 -18.92 7.76 -18.52
C SER A 325 -19.51 8.99 -17.82
N ILE A 326 -18.95 10.19 -18.02
CA ILE A 326 -19.56 11.45 -17.56
C ILE A 326 -19.92 12.23 -18.83
N GLU A 327 -21.23 12.36 -19.08
CA GLU A 327 -21.84 12.73 -20.36
C GLU A 327 -21.21 13.93 -21.11
N ASN A 328 -21.14 13.81 -22.44
CA ASN A 328 -21.21 14.88 -23.44
C ASN A 328 -20.27 16.10 -23.28
N LYS A 329 -18.97 15.90 -23.05
CA LYS A 329 -17.97 16.94 -23.37
C LYS A 329 -17.08 16.47 -24.52
N GLU A 330 -17.07 17.23 -25.61
CA GLU A 330 -16.23 16.98 -26.79
C GLU A 330 -14.74 17.22 -26.50
N GLU A 331 -14.42 17.97 -25.44
CA GLU A 331 -13.05 18.21 -24.96
C GLU A 331 -12.98 18.12 -23.42
N PHE A 332 -12.02 17.35 -22.90
CA PHE A 332 -11.73 17.23 -21.47
C PHE A 332 -10.49 18.05 -21.14
N GLU A 333 -10.67 19.18 -20.47
CA GLU A 333 -9.56 19.93 -19.89
C GLU A 333 -9.17 19.33 -18.54
N ILE A 334 -7.93 18.84 -18.42
CA ILE A 334 -7.41 18.31 -17.17
C ILE A 334 -6.87 19.46 -16.34
N ILE A 335 -7.62 19.89 -15.33
CA ILE A 335 -7.15 20.84 -14.32
C ILE A 335 -6.44 20.07 -13.21
N THR A 336 -5.12 20.23 -13.14
CA THR A 336 -4.27 19.57 -12.14
C THR A 336 -4.60 20.03 -10.72
N CYS A 337 -4.18 19.29 -9.68
CA CYS A 337 -4.46 19.66 -8.29
C CYS A 337 -3.78 20.98 -7.87
N ASN A 338 -2.54 21.24 -8.30
CA ASN A 338 -1.87 22.50 -8.00
C ASN A 338 -2.60 23.67 -8.67
N ASP A 339 -3.04 23.53 -9.93
CA ASP A 339 -3.79 24.59 -10.62
C ASP A 339 -5.15 24.83 -9.97
N PHE A 340 -5.86 23.76 -9.61
CA PHE A 340 -7.16 23.83 -8.92
C PHE A 340 -7.07 24.52 -7.55
N THR A 341 -5.94 24.38 -6.87
CA THR A 341 -5.68 25.00 -5.56
C THR A 341 -4.92 26.32 -5.66
N GLY A 342 -4.88 26.96 -6.85
CA GLY A 342 -4.25 28.27 -7.01
C GLY A 342 -2.74 28.26 -6.70
N ASN A 343 -2.09 27.12 -6.88
CA ASN A 343 -0.70 26.87 -6.51
C ASN A 343 -0.39 27.13 -5.03
N LEU A 344 -1.37 26.85 -4.14
CA LEU A 344 -1.27 27.05 -2.69
C LEU A 344 0.05 26.57 -2.08
N TYR A 345 0.50 25.37 -2.45
CA TYR A 345 1.72 24.75 -1.90
C TYR A 345 3.02 25.38 -2.42
N ASN A 346 2.93 26.25 -3.43
CA ASN A 346 4.05 27.03 -3.96
C ASN A 346 4.05 28.47 -3.43
N ASP A 347 3.12 28.87 -2.55
CA ASP A 347 3.16 30.16 -1.87
C ASP A 347 4.49 30.28 -1.09
N PRO A 348 5.20 31.43 -1.15
CA PRO A 348 6.50 31.60 -0.52
C PRO A 348 6.49 31.43 1.02
N ARG A 349 5.32 31.52 1.66
CA ARG A 349 5.14 31.29 3.10
C ARG A 349 5.01 29.79 3.43
N VAL A 350 4.81 28.93 2.45
CA VAL A 350 4.56 27.49 2.66
C VAL A 350 5.85 26.68 2.45
N LYS A 351 6.24 25.95 3.49
CA LYS A 351 7.31 24.95 3.44
C LYS A 351 6.72 23.55 3.37
N VAL A 352 6.76 22.97 2.19
CA VAL A 352 6.28 21.61 1.92
C VAL A 352 7.35 20.58 2.32
N VAL A 353 6.97 19.60 3.13
CA VAL A 353 7.87 18.55 3.64
C VAL A 353 7.26 17.18 3.44
N SER A 354 8.01 16.29 2.79
CA SER A 354 7.64 14.88 2.59
C SER A 354 8.34 13.97 3.58
N GLU A 355 7.76 13.81 4.78
CA GLU A 355 8.36 13.03 5.86
C GLU A 355 7.32 12.60 6.91
N ASP A 356 7.66 11.60 7.73
CA ASP A 356 6.93 11.33 8.98
C ASP A 356 7.01 12.55 9.91
N ALA A 357 5.84 13.04 10.32
CA ALA A 357 5.75 14.30 11.03
C ALA A 357 6.44 14.28 12.41
N ARG A 358 6.49 13.12 13.09
CA ARG A 358 7.20 12.99 14.38
C ARG A 358 8.70 13.16 14.19
N THR A 359 9.23 12.63 13.09
CA THR A 359 10.65 12.72 12.75
C THR A 359 11.02 14.16 12.36
N TYR A 360 10.13 14.86 11.64
CA TYR A 360 10.30 16.27 11.33
C TYR A 360 10.30 17.16 12.58
N ILE A 361 9.28 17.04 13.44
CA ILE A 361 9.17 17.81 14.69
C ILE A 361 10.39 17.59 15.58
N ARG A 362 10.87 16.34 15.74
CA ARG A 362 12.03 16.02 16.58
C ARG A 362 13.32 16.70 16.13
N ARG A 363 13.45 17.04 14.85
CA ARG A 363 14.63 17.70 14.27
C ARG A 363 14.46 19.21 14.11
N PHE A 364 13.25 19.71 14.32
CA PHE A 364 12.98 21.13 14.20
C PHE A 364 13.52 21.84 15.45
N GLU A 365 14.48 22.74 15.25
CA GLU A 365 15.16 23.44 16.36
C GLU A 365 14.36 24.62 16.91
N ASN A 366 13.49 25.20 16.09
CA ASN A 366 12.64 26.33 16.46
C ASN A 366 11.32 25.87 17.10
N LYS A 367 10.42 26.83 17.36
CA LYS A 367 9.08 26.56 17.90
C LYS A 367 8.02 26.84 16.85
N PHE A 368 6.95 26.07 16.90
CA PHE A 368 5.72 26.38 16.20
C PHE A 368 4.77 27.09 17.18
N ASP A 369 4.09 28.11 16.71
CA ASP A 369 3.07 28.82 17.50
C ASP A 369 1.79 27.99 17.56
N VAL A 370 1.44 27.36 16.44
CA VAL A 370 0.30 26.45 16.32
C VAL A 370 0.75 25.15 15.66
N ILE A 371 0.43 24.03 16.31
CA ILE A 371 0.56 22.68 15.74
C ILE A 371 -0.85 22.14 15.56
N TYR A 372 -1.24 21.92 14.31
CA TYR A 372 -2.56 21.47 13.94
C TYR A 372 -2.52 20.07 13.33
N SER A 373 -3.40 19.19 13.79
CA SER A 373 -3.49 17.79 13.38
C SER A 373 -4.95 17.37 13.34
N LEU A 374 -5.62 17.61 12.22
CA LEU A 374 -7.01 17.19 12.04
C LEU A 374 -7.14 15.74 11.56
N SER A 375 -6.23 15.30 10.70
CA SER A 375 -6.32 14.09 9.88
C SER A 375 -5.45 12.92 10.37
N SER A 376 -4.51 13.15 11.28
CA SER A 376 -3.50 12.17 11.71
C SER A 376 -3.94 11.23 12.84
N ASN A 377 -5.24 10.93 12.94
CA ASN A 377 -5.81 10.16 14.03
C ASN A 377 -5.75 8.65 13.75
N THR A 378 -5.19 7.87 14.69
CA THR A 378 -5.30 6.41 14.60
C THR A 378 -6.65 5.95 15.16
N TRP A 379 -7.26 4.93 14.55
CA TRP A 379 -8.44 4.25 15.12
C TRP A 379 -8.16 3.70 16.53
N ALA A 380 -6.89 3.40 16.86
CA ALA A 380 -6.46 3.05 18.20
C ALA A 380 -6.65 4.20 19.20
N ALA A 381 -6.30 5.44 18.83
CA ALA A 381 -6.56 6.63 19.64
C ALA A 381 -8.07 6.92 19.80
N LEU A 382 -8.85 6.62 18.75
CA LEU A 382 -10.32 6.71 18.80
C LEU A 382 -10.93 5.67 19.75
N GLY A 383 -10.41 4.44 19.72
CA GLY A 383 -10.86 3.32 20.56
C GLY A 383 -10.35 3.34 21.99
N SER A 384 -9.25 4.05 22.28
CA SER A 384 -8.72 4.23 23.65
C SER A 384 -9.44 5.31 24.45
N GLY A 385 -10.45 5.97 23.87
CA GLY A 385 -11.14 7.10 24.52
C GLY A 385 -10.29 8.36 24.59
N SER A 386 -9.22 8.48 23.79
CA SER A 386 -8.33 9.66 23.83
C SER A 386 -8.98 10.95 23.30
N PHE A 387 -10.20 10.85 22.78
CA PHE A 387 -11.04 11.97 22.35
C PHE A 387 -12.35 12.10 23.15
N ALA A 388 -12.49 11.33 24.24
CA ALA A 388 -13.66 11.35 25.12
C ALA A 388 -13.48 12.31 26.30
#